data_AF-A0A8H6TC98-F1
#
_entry.id   AF-A0A8H6TC98-F1
#
_cell.length_a   1.000
_cell.length_b   1.000
_cell.length_c   1.000
_cell.angle_alpha   90.00
_cell.angle_beta   90.00
_cell.angle_gamma   90.00
#
_symmetry.space_group_name_H-M   'P 1'
#
loop_
_entity.id
_entity.type
_entity.pdbx_description
1 polymer ?
#
loop_
_entity_poly.entity_id
_entity_poly.type
_entity_poly.pdbx_seq_one_letter_code
_entity_poly.pdbx_strand_id
1 'polypeptide(L)'
;MDDSSSSLLDVVSRALSEAQQQNADLRMRLDEQSGPTPAEYAALKQAYDREKASAAKLRDAVKIQNAEAQQRMGMMDAERRAMADNLASVKQRAEAMLRDTATRAQDAAIQRDLLIQAQNDLHLVLDSSQNEALAAKCALSDLIQEHESLKRVRSSLDQKLRLQIKTLNADLDAAKEAASLKDIEMATLKKSVKDAGVSVKELRKNLTTVNEQLDAKKHEAETYLTTIFELQQRLMASERKPLSWDRGVKPARSFTYEGDTLVEVQPPAPKSPPPPRPPLDERQMYLDAMQMLPAPRHRLPFADNEPVGGKDLDVVLSREAWKHPRRYIYLPKRTVWCSSDRVHALVFSPVKEVNQRVASSAPRWVPHNMFYDWCDQEFELFMVGDDTEEDRFYYAGIYRVLSMRNVCEPGSIIPDDISVCAITRAMKFHTQPATRHQLKLTDLYPDGKPRTECFGLQCVGFDWDLYEDLRRKFKAAPPLPRALPAPAPHAKPKSKYKGKAKAGTTIKKRLHGSTSLPLSPGARARKASLGSGPLGKTDRTVLASPMRGGGGRVRGR
;
A
#
# COMPACT_ATOMS: atom_id res chain seq x y z
N MET A 1 37.16 -46.70 -6.00
CA MET A 1 38.23 -47.23 -5.12
C MET A 1 38.26 -48.76 -5.19
N ASP A 2 37.94 -49.37 -6.34
CA ASP A 2 37.67 -50.81 -6.44
C ASP A 2 38.83 -51.63 -7.05
N ASP A 3 39.94 -51.00 -7.45
CA ASP A 3 41.04 -51.71 -8.14
C ASP A 3 41.99 -52.47 -7.20
N SER A 4 41.93 -52.20 -5.89
CA SER A 4 42.92 -52.74 -4.94
C SER A 4 42.68 -54.20 -4.54
N SER A 5 41.44 -54.70 -4.63
CA SER A 5 41.07 -56.05 -4.20
C SER A 5 41.30 -57.11 -5.27
N SER A 6 41.17 -56.75 -6.55
CA SER A 6 41.52 -57.61 -7.69
C SER A 6 43.00 -58.00 -7.65
N SER A 7 43.86 -57.05 -7.27
CA SER A 7 45.31 -57.25 -7.26
C SER A 7 45.79 -58.38 -6.33
N LEU A 8 45.10 -58.67 -5.23
CA LEU A 8 45.55 -59.68 -4.26
C LEU A 8 45.18 -61.11 -4.70
N LEU A 9 43.97 -61.31 -5.21
CA LEU A 9 43.54 -62.61 -5.75
C LEU A 9 44.38 -63.01 -6.96
N ASP A 10 44.72 -62.05 -7.83
CA ASP A 10 45.58 -62.28 -8.98
C ASP A 10 47.01 -62.66 -8.55
N VAL A 11 47.54 -62.02 -7.51
CA VAL A 11 48.88 -62.34 -6.97
C VAL A 11 48.91 -63.73 -6.34
N VAL A 12 47.90 -64.10 -5.54
CA VAL A 12 47.85 -65.42 -4.91
C VAL A 12 47.59 -66.53 -5.95
N SER A 13 46.78 -66.27 -6.97
CA SER A 13 46.52 -67.22 -8.06
C SER A 13 47.76 -67.48 -8.91
N ARG A 14 48.55 -66.44 -9.22
CA ARG A 14 49.85 -66.60 -9.90
C ARG A 14 50.82 -67.39 -9.06
N ALA A 15 50.97 -67.07 -7.77
CA ALA A 15 51.85 -67.80 -6.86
C ALA A 15 51.47 -69.29 -6.73
N LEU A 16 50.16 -69.60 -6.73
CA LEU A 16 49.69 -70.98 -6.73
C LEU A 16 50.01 -71.69 -8.05
N SER A 17 49.84 -71.02 -9.19
CA SER A 17 50.18 -71.58 -10.51
C SER A 17 51.68 -71.85 -10.64
N GLU A 18 52.51 -70.93 -10.17
CA GLU A 18 53.98 -71.07 -10.14
C GLU A 18 54.41 -72.24 -9.25
N ALA A 19 53.81 -72.38 -8.06
CA ALA A 19 54.07 -73.51 -7.17
C ALA A 19 53.55 -74.85 -7.72
N GLN A 20 52.50 -74.87 -8.54
CA GLN A 20 52.05 -76.09 -9.22
C GLN A 20 53.01 -76.51 -10.33
N GLN A 21 53.54 -75.53 -11.07
CA GLN A 21 54.50 -75.75 -12.14
C GLN A 21 55.85 -76.24 -11.59
N GLN A 22 56.36 -75.62 -10.52
CA GLN A 22 57.59 -76.05 -9.83
C GLN A 22 57.48 -77.51 -9.31
N ASN A 23 56.36 -77.87 -8.69
CA ASN A 23 56.10 -79.25 -8.25
C ASN A 23 56.09 -80.25 -9.41
N ALA A 24 55.53 -79.87 -10.57
CA ALA A 24 55.51 -80.71 -11.76
C ALA A 24 56.93 -80.92 -12.32
N ASP A 25 57.74 -79.86 -12.38
CA ASP A 25 59.13 -79.91 -12.82
C ASP A 25 60.00 -80.76 -11.88
N LEU A 26 59.82 -80.63 -10.56
CA LEU A 26 60.53 -81.46 -9.58
C LEU A 26 60.17 -82.94 -9.70
N ARG A 27 58.90 -83.26 -9.99
CA ARG A 27 58.44 -84.63 -10.21
C ARG A 27 59.06 -85.23 -11.48
N MET A 28 59.09 -84.48 -12.58
CA MET A 28 59.76 -84.88 -13.81
C MET A 28 61.25 -85.16 -13.59
N ARG A 29 61.95 -84.30 -12.84
CA ARG A 29 63.38 -84.51 -12.48
C ARG A 29 63.61 -85.75 -11.62
N LEU A 30 62.63 -86.12 -10.78
CA LEU A 30 62.68 -87.34 -9.99
C LEU A 30 62.59 -88.60 -10.88
N ASP A 31 61.83 -88.51 -11.97
CA ASP A 31 61.56 -89.61 -12.91
C ASP A 31 62.67 -89.76 -13.99
N GLU A 32 63.39 -88.69 -14.35
CA GLU A 32 64.39 -88.68 -15.44
C GLU A 32 65.84 -89.01 -15.02
N GLN A 33 66.19 -89.02 -13.72
CA GLN A 33 67.58 -89.30 -13.31
C GLN A 33 67.89 -90.80 -13.19
N SER A 34 68.74 -91.28 -14.10
CA SER A 34 69.43 -92.57 -13.98
C SER A 34 70.45 -92.54 -12.82
N GLY A 35 69.98 -92.90 -11.63
CA GLY A 35 70.79 -93.21 -10.45
C GLY A 35 71.25 -92.01 -9.60
N PRO A 36 70.34 -91.19 -9.05
CA PRO A 36 70.71 -90.21 -8.03
C PRO A 36 71.32 -90.92 -6.81
N THR A 37 72.28 -90.28 -6.15
CA THR A 37 72.78 -90.81 -4.89
C THR A 37 71.65 -90.82 -3.84
N PRO A 38 71.61 -91.76 -2.89
CA PRO A 38 70.55 -91.83 -1.88
C PRO A 38 70.32 -90.52 -1.11
N ALA A 39 71.35 -89.69 -0.97
CA ALA A 39 71.29 -88.38 -0.35
C ALA A 39 70.56 -87.33 -1.20
N GLU A 40 70.79 -87.31 -2.52
CA GLU A 40 70.11 -86.40 -3.46
C GLU A 40 68.62 -86.74 -3.55
N TYR A 41 68.29 -88.03 -3.59
CA TYR A 41 66.89 -88.47 -3.58
C TYR A 41 66.15 -88.04 -2.29
N ALA A 42 66.81 -88.16 -1.14
CA ALA A 42 66.24 -87.70 0.14
C ALA A 42 66.01 -86.18 0.17
N ALA A 43 66.96 -85.39 -0.37
CA ALA A 43 66.84 -83.94 -0.46
C ALA A 43 65.72 -83.50 -1.42
N LEU A 44 65.62 -84.12 -2.59
CA LEU A 44 64.55 -83.88 -3.58
C LEU A 44 63.18 -84.24 -3.01
N LYS A 45 63.05 -85.38 -2.31
CA LYS A 45 61.81 -85.78 -1.64
C LYS A 45 61.41 -84.79 -0.55
N GLN A 46 62.36 -84.32 0.25
CA GLN A 46 62.09 -83.31 1.27
C GLN A 46 61.67 -81.96 0.67
N ALA A 47 62.28 -81.54 -0.45
CA ALA A 47 61.88 -80.34 -1.18
C ALA A 47 60.45 -80.48 -1.73
N TYR A 48 60.14 -81.61 -2.37
CA TYR A 48 58.81 -81.92 -2.87
C TYR A 48 57.75 -81.93 -1.75
N ASP A 49 58.03 -82.55 -0.61
CA ASP A 49 57.09 -82.57 0.52
C ASP A 49 56.84 -81.17 1.10
N ARG A 50 57.87 -80.31 1.18
CA ARG A 50 57.72 -78.90 1.59
C ARG A 50 56.89 -78.11 0.60
N GLU A 51 57.13 -78.28 -0.69
CA GLU A 51 56.42 -77.55 -1.73
C GLU A 51 54.96 -78.00 -1.84
N LYS A 52 54.70 -79.31 -1.73
CA LYS A 52 53.35 -79.87 -1.64
C LYS A 52 52.59 -79.32 -0.43
N ALA A 53 53.24 -79.20 0.73
CA ALA A 53 52.66 -78.59 1.92
C ALA A 53 52.40 -77.08 1.72
N SER A 54 53.30 -76.36 1.04
CA SER A 54 53.11 -74.96 0.66
C SER A 54 51.90 -74.79 -0.28
N ALA A 55 51.81 -75.61 -1.33
CA ALA A 55 50.69 -75.60 -2.27
C ALA A 55 49.35 -75.99 -1.62
N ALA A 56 49.35 -76.82 -0.57
CA ALA A 56 48.15 -77.08 0.23
C ALA A 56 47.71 -75.83 1.01
N LYS A 57 48.64 -75.15 1.70
CA LYS A 57 48.35 -73.90 2.42
C LYS A 57 47.84 -72.79 1.48
N LEU A 58 48.43 -72.65 0.30
CA LEU A 58 47.98 -71.68 -0.70
C LEU A 58 46.56 -72.00 -1.21
N ARG A 59 46.24 -73.27 -1.45
CA ARG A 59 44.87 -73.68 -1.82
C ARG A 59 43.85 -73.34 -0.75
N ASP A 60 44.19 -73.56 0.52
CA ASP A 60 43.28 -73.22 1.63
C ASP A 60 43.14 -71.71 1.79
N ALA A 61 44.22 -70.93 1.61
CA ALA A 61 44.17 -69.47 1.60
C ALA A 61 43.27 -68.92 0.47
N VAL A 62 43.37 -69.46 -0.75
CA VAL A 62 42.49 -69.09 -1.87
C VAL A 62 41.02 -69.41 -1.56
N LYS A 63 40.74 -70.57 -0.96
CA LYS A 63 39.37 -70.93 -0.56
C LYS A 63 38.80 -69.95 0.47
N ILE A 64 39.59 -69.57 1.48
CA ILE A 64 39.17 -68.60 2.50
C ILE A 64 38.91 -67.24 1.84
N GLN A 65 39.83 -66.74 1.01
CA GLN A 65 39.66 -65.47 0.31
C GLN A 65 38.43 -65.46 -0.62
N ASN A 66 38.18 -66.56 -1.33
CA ASN A 66 36.98 -66.69 -2.17
C ASN A 66 35.68 -66.69 -1.32
N ALA A 67 35.67 -67.36 -0.17
CA ALA A 67 34.53 -67.33 0.74
C ALA A 67 34.28 -65.92 1.31
N GLU A 68 35.35 -65.22 1.70
CA GLU A 68 35.27 -63.82 2.15
C GLU A 68 34.77 -62.90 1.03
N ALA A 69 35.26 -63.08 -0.19
CA ALA A 69 34.81 -62.30 -1.35
C ALA A 69 33.32 -62.54 -1.65
N GLN A 70 32.85 -63.79 -1.57
CA GLN A 70 31.43 -64.12 -1.70
C GLN A 70 30.58 -63.49 -0.59
N GLN A 71 31.06 -63.52 0.66
CA GLN A 71 30.37 -62.88 1.78
C GLN A 71 30.28 -61.36 1.58
N ARG A 72 31.37 -60.71 1.13
CA ARG A 72 31.38 -59.27 0.83
C ARG A 72 30.43 -58.92 -0.31
N MET A 73 30.40 -59.71 -1.39
CA MET A 73 29.40 -59.52 -2.46
C MET A 73 27.98 -59.63 -1.92
N GLY A 74 27.68 -60.66 -1.11
CA GLY A 74 26.36 -60.82 -0.48
C GLY A 74 25.95 -59.64 0.41
N MET A 75 26.88 -59.07 1.17
CA MET A 75 26.63 -57.86 1.97
C MET A 75 26.38 -56.63 1.08
N MET A 76 27.19 -56.42 0.04
CA MET A 76 26.99 -55.31 -0.90
C MET A 76 25.65 -55.41 -1.64
N ASP A 77 25.23 -56.62 -2.04
CA ASP A 77 23.93 -56.84 -2.69
C ASP A 77 22.76 -56.65 -1.71
N ALA A 78 22.93 -56.97 -0.44
CA ALA A 78 21.95 -56.66 0.61
C ALA A 78 21.84 -55.15 0.83
N GLU A 79 22.98 -54.45 0.88
CA GLU A 79 23.03 -52.99 1.04
C GLU A 79 22.42 -52.27 -0.18
N ARG A 80 22.73 -52.71 -1.40
CA ARG A 80 22.11 -52.18 -2.63
C ARG A 80 20.60 -52.33 -2.64
N ARG A 81 20.08 -53.48 -2.18
CA ARG A 81 18.63 -53.69 -2.04
C ARG A 81 18.03 -52.75 -0.99
N ALA A 82 18.66 -52.61 0.17
CA ALA A 82 18.20 -51.67 1.20
C ALA A 82 18.21 -50.21 0.71
N MET A 83 19.23 -49.79 -0.06
CA MET A 83 19.26 -48.47 -0.69
C MET A 83 18.16 -48.29 -1.73
N ALA A 84 17.88 -49.32 -2.54
CA ALA A 84 16.80 -49.29 -3.52
C ALA A 84 15.42 -49.14 -2.85
N ASP A 85 15.17 -49.87 -1.76
CA ASP A 85 13.94 -49.77 -0.98
C ASP A 85 13.78 -48.39 -0.32
N ASN A 86 14.88 -47.85 0.23
CA ASN A 86 14.91 -46.50 0.77
C ASN A 86 14.61 -45.44 -0.31
N LEU A 87 15.19 -45.58 -1.50
CA LEU A 87 14.95 -44.67 -2.62
C LEU A 87 13.49 -44.74 -3.09
N ALA A 88 12.91 -45.95 -3.15
CA ALA A 88 11.50 -46.14 -3.47
C ALA A 88 10.59 -45.47 -2.42
N SER A 89 10.89 -45.61 -1.13
CA SER A 89 10.17 -44.94 -0.04
C SER A 89 10.25 -43.42 -0.11
N VAL A 90 11.43 -42.87 -0.43
CA VAL A 90 11.62 -41.42 -0.61
C VAL A 90 10.83 -40.90 -1.81
N LYS A 91 10.86 -41.63 -2.94
CA LYS A 91 10.08 -41.29 -4.14
C LYS A 91 8.58 -41.27 -3.84
N GLN A 92 8.06 -42.29 -3.14
CA GLN A 92 6.65 -42.34 -2.76
C GLN A 92 6.25 -41.18 -1.85
N ARG A 93 7.09 -40.80 -0.89
CA ARG A 93 6.87 -39.62 -0.03
C ARG A 93 6.88 -38.31 -0.83
N ALA A 94 7.80 -38.17 -1.78
CA ALA A 94 7.85 -36.99 -2.66
C ALA A 94 6.59 -36.87 -3.52
N GLU A 95 6.11 -37.98 -4.10
CA GLU A 95 4.85 -37.99 -4.86
C GLU A 95 3.63 -37.66 -4.00
N ALA A 96 3.57 -38.14 -2.76
CA ALA A 96 2.50 -37.82 -1.83
C ALA A 96 2.49 -36.32 -1.46
N MET A 97 3.67 -35.72 -1.21
CA MET A 97 3.79 -34.29 -0.97
C MET A 97 3.36 -33.47 -2.19
N LEU A 98 3.74 -33.89 -3.41
CA LEU A 98 3.31 -33.21 -4.64
C LEU A 98 1.78 -33.21 -4.79
N ARG A 99 1.11 -34.34 -4.50
CA ARG A 99 -0.36 -34.41 -4.52
C ARG A 99 -1.00 -33.48 -3.49
N ASP A 100 -0.50 -33.45 -2.26
CA ASP A 100 -0.99 -32.55 -1.20
C ASP A 100 -0.78 -31.06 -1.56
N THR A 101 0.36 -30.72 -2.17
CA THR A 101 0.59 -29.35 -2.66
C THR A 101 -0.35 -28.98 -3.81
N ALA A 102 -0.66 -29.92 -4.72
CA ALA A 102 -1.58 -29.70 -5.81
C ALA A 102 -3.02 -29.49 -5.32
N THR A 103 -3.48 -30.28 -4.34
CA THR A 103 -4.80 -30.11 -3.73
C THR A 103 -4.91 -28.76 -3.01
N ARG A 104 -3.87 -28.35 -2.27
CA ARG A 104 -3.86 -27.03 -1.61
C ARG A 104 -3.87 -25.88 -2.62
N ALA A 105 -3.16 -26.01 -3.73
CA ALA A 105 -3.17 -25.02 -4.80
C ALA A 105 -4.57 -24.92 -5.45
N GLN A 106 -5.24 -26.05 -5.65
CA GLN A 106 -6.62 -26.09 -6.14
C GLN A 106 -7.61 -25.44 -5.15
N ASP A 107 -7.51 -25.74 -3.86
CA ASP A 107 -8.33 -25.12 -2.82
C ASP A 107 -8.12 -23.60 -2.75
N ALA A 108 -6.87 -23.15 -2.88
CA ALA A 108 -6.54 -21.73 -2.92
C ALA A 108 -7.13 -21.03 -4.17
N ALA A 109 -7.15 -21.71 -5.33
CA ALA A 109 -7.80 -21.20 -6.53
C ALA A 109 -9.32 -21.06 -6.33
N ILE A 110 -9.98 -22.08 -5.77
CA ILE A 110 -11.42 -22.04 -5.44
C ILE A 110 -11.72 -20.88 -4.47
N GLN A 111 -10.89 -20.69 -3.44
CA GLN A 111 -11.05 -19.56 -2.50
C GLN A 111 -10.89 -18.20 -3.18
N ARG A 112 -9.95 -18.08 -4.13
CA ARG A 112 -9.78 -16.86 -4.91
C ARG A 112 -11.01 -16.55 -5.76
N ASP A 113 -11.58 -17.55 -6.42
CA ASP A 113 -12.77 -17.37 -7.25
C ASP A 113 -13.99 -16.95 -6.41
N LEU A 114 -14.17 -17.54 -5.22
CA LEU A 114 -15.21 -17.13 -4.27
C LEU A 114 -15.02 -15.68 -3.80
N LEU A 115 -13.79 -15.22 -3.58
CA LEU A 115 -13.50 -13.84 -3.21
C LEU A 115 -13.79 -12.86 -4.36
N ILE A 116 -13.45 -13.24 -5.60
CA ILE A 116 -13.79 -12.45 -6.79
C ILE A 116 -15.30 -12.33 -6.95
N GLN A 117 -16.04 -13.42 -6.75
CA GLN A 117 -17.52 -13.39 -6.79
C GLN A 117 -18.08 -12.46 -5.71
N ALA A 118 -17.63 -12.58 -4.46
CA ALA A 118 -18.07 -11.71 -3.37
C ALA A 118 -17.75 -10.22 -3.63
N GLN A 119 -16.61 -9.93 -4.27
CA GLN A 119 -16.25 -8.56 -4.67
C GLN A 119 -17.20 -8.03 -5.75
N ASN A 120 -17.55 -8.84 -6.75
CA ASN A 120 -18.51 -8.46 -7.79
C ASN A 120 -19.91 -8.20 -7.22
N ASP A 121 -20.37 -9.03 -6.29
CA ASP A 121 -21.65 -8.84 -5.60
C ASP A 121 -21.66 -7.51 -4.82
N LEU A 122 -20.55 -7.18 -4.16
CA LEU A 122 -20.42 -5.93 -3.42
C LEU A 122 -20.41 -4.69 -4.35
N HIS A 123 -19.75 -4.79 -5.51
CA HIS A 123 -19.82 -3.75 -6.53
C HIS A 123 -21.25 -3.54 -7.03
N LEU A 124 -22.00 -4.61 -7.30
CA LEU A 124 -23.40 -4.53 -7.73
C LEU A 124 -24.28 -3.82 -6.68
N VAL A 125 -24.08 -4.12 -5.39
CA VAL A 125 -24.80 -3.44 -4.30
C VAL A 125 -24.42 -1.96 -4.21
N LEU A 126 -23.15 -1.62 -4.39
CA LEU A 126 -22.67 -0.24 -4.36
C LEU A 126 -23.28 0.58 -5.51
N ASP A 127 -23.31 0.02 -6.72
CA ASP A 127 -23.89 0.67 -7.91
C ASP A 127 -25.40 0.88 -7.74
N SER A 128 -26.12 -0.11 -7.20
CA SER A 128 -27.54 0.03 -6.85
C SER A 128 -27.76 1.16 -5.85
N SER A 129 -26.95 1.23 -4.79
CA SER A 129 -27.04 2.29 -3.77
C SER A 129 -26.72 3.68 -4.33
N GLN A 130 -25.74 3.78 -5.24
CA GLN A 130 -25.43 5.04 -5.92
C GLN A 130 -26.59 5.51 -6.81
N ASN A 131 -27.24 4.59 -7.53
CA ASN A 131 -28.41 4.90 -8.35
C ASN A 131 -29.59 5.38 -7.49
N GLU A 132 -29.85 4.75 -6.34
CA GLU A 132 -30.85 5.20 -5.37
C GLU A 132 -30.52 6.60 -4.82
N ALA A 133 -29.25 6.87 -4.49
CA ALA A 133 -28.82 8.19 -4.02
C ALA A 133 -28.98 9.27 -5.11
N LEU A 134 -28.71 8.95 -6.38
CA LEU A 134 -28.93 9.85 -7.51
C LEU A 134 -30.42 10.13 -7.72
N ALA A 135 -31.28 9.10 -7.63
CA ALA A 135 -32.73 9.26 -7.71
C ALA A 135 -33.26 10.15 -6.57
N ALA A 136 -32.80 9.94 -5.33
CA ALA A 136 -33.14 10.77 -4.19
C ALA A 136 -32.68 12.24 -4.37
N LYS A 137 -31.49 12.45 -4.94
CA LYS A 137 -30.97 13.79 -5.25
C LYS A 137 -31.83 14.51 -6.30
N CYS A 138 -32.29 13.80 -7.33
CA CYS A 138 -33.21 14.37 -8.33
C CYS A 138 -34.54 14.78 -7.69
N ALA A 139 -35.14 13.89 -6.89
CA ALA A 139 -36.39 14.18 -6.17
C ALA A 139 -36.26 15.39 -5.22
N LEU A 140 -35.11 15.55 -4.55
CA LEU A 140 -34.85 16.73 -3.72
C LEU A 140 -34.75 18.02 -4.55
N SER A 141 -34.13 17.96 -5.73
CA SER A 141 -34.05 19.10 -6.64
C SER A 141 -35.44 19.55 -7.10
N ASP A 142 -36.32 18.60 -7.43
CA ASP A 142 -37.71 18.88 -7.82
C ASP A 142 -38.49 19.54 -6.68
N LEU A 143 -38.36 19.04 -5.44
CA LEU A 143 -38.96 19.64 -4.24
C LEU A 143 -38.46 21.07 -3.98
N ILE A 144 -37.17 21.34 -4.19
CA ILE A 144 -36.60 22.69 -4.04
C ILE A 144 -37.21 23.64 -5.09
N GLN A 145 -37.36 23.18 -6.33
CA GLN A 145 -37.96 23.96 -7.40
C GLN A 145 -39.45 24.25 -7.12
N GLU A 146 -40.19 23.26 -6.63
CA GLU A 146 -41.57 23.43 -6.20
C GLU A 146 -41.68 24.45 -5.05
N HIS A 147 -40.82 24.35 -4.04
CA HIS A 147 -40.78 25.31 -2.95
C HIS A 147 -40.53 26.75 -3.41
N GLU A 148 -39.58 26.97 -4.32
CA GLU A 148 -39.31 28.29 -4.89
C GLU A 148 -40.49 28.80 -5.73
N SER A 149 -41.22 27.93 -6.43
CA SER A 149 -42.44 28.29 -7.14
C SER A 149 -43.55 28.76 -6.18
N LEU A 150 -43.77 28.02 -5.08
CA LEU A 150 -44.76 28.35 -4.05
C LEU A 150 -44.40 29.66 -3.33
N LYS A 151 -43.12 29.91 -3.09
CA LYS A 151 -42.61 31.16 -2.52
C LYS A 151 -42.93 32.36 -3.42
N ARG A 152 -42.78 32.24 -4.75
CA ARG A 152 -43.19 33.30 -5.70
C ARG A 152 -44.69 33.55 -5.66
N VAL A 153 -45.51 32.49 -5.65
CA VAL A 153 -46.98 32.62 -5.54
C VAL A 153 -47.36 33.35 -4.25
N ARG A 154 -46.74 32.99 -3.12
CA ARG A 154 -46.94 33.65 -1.84
C ARG A 154 -46.56 35.13 -1.89
N SER A 155 -45.39 35.48 -2.43
CA SER A 155 -44.98 36.89 -2.56
C SER A 155 -45.96 37.71 -3.42
N SER A 156 -46.48 37.12 -4.50
CA SER A 156 -47.53 37.74 -5.33
C SER A 156 -48.84 37.95 -4.56
N LEU A 157 -49.28 36.95 -3.78
CA LEU A 157 -50.47 37.08 -2.92
C LEU A 157 -50.28 38.15 -1.84
N ASP A 158 -49.12 38.18 -1.17
CA ASP A 158 -48.80 39.20 -0.17
C ASP A 158 -48.81 40.61 -0.79
N GLN A 159 -48.32 40.76 -2.03
CA GLN A 159 -48.38 42.03 -2.77
C GLN A 159 -49.82 42.42 -3.10
N LYS A 160 -50.65 41.49 -3.60
CA LYS A 160 -52.08 41.74 -3.87
C LYS A 160 -52.83 42.15 -2.60
N LEU A 161 -52.57 41.48 -1.47
CA LEU A 161 -53.18 41.81 -0.19
C LEU A 161 -52.76 43.22 0.28
N ARG A 162 -51.49 43.58 0.15
CA ARG A 162 -51.02 44.95 0.47
C ARG A 162 -51.70 46.01 -0.39
N LEU A 163 -51.89 45.75 -1.68
CA LEU A 163 -52.61 46.65 -2.59
C LEU A 163 -54.08 46.78 -2.19
N GLN A 164 -54.77 45.67 -1.89
CA GLN A 164 -56.15 45.69 -1.41
C GLN A 164 -56.29 46.48 -0.10
N ILE A 165 -55.40 46.26 0.88
CA ILE A 165 -55.40 47.03 2.13
C ILE A 165 -55.22 48.53 1.84
N LYS A 166 -54.33 48.89 0.90
CA LYS A 166 -54.11 50.29 0.52
C LYS A 166 -55.37 50.90 -0.13
N THR A 167 -56.04 50.17 -1.02
CA THR A 167 -57.30 50.63 -1.63
C THR A 167 -58.39 50.79 -0.58
N LEU A 168 -58.60 49.80 0.29
CA LEU A 168 -59.60 49.86 1.36
C LEU A 168 -59.34 51.02 2.33
N ASN A 169 -58.07 51.33 2.62
CA ASN A 169 -57.73 52.48 3.44
C ASN A 169 -58.02 53.81 2.72
N ALA A 170 -57.73 53.91 1.42
CA ALA A 170 -58.09 55.08 0.63
C ALA A 170 -59.61 55.27 0.55
N ASP A 171 -60.36 54.19 0.34
CA ASP A 171 -61.82 54.19 0.36
C ASP A 171 -62.36 54.57 1.74
N LEU A 172 -61.76 54.07 2.82
CA LEU A 172 -62.12 54.44 4.18
C LEU A 172 -61.85 55.93 4.45
N ASP A 173 -60.74 56.48 3.96
CA ASP A 173 -60.42 57.89 4.13
C ASP A 173 -61.33 58.77 3.27
N ALA A 174 -61.62 58.37 2.03
CA ALA A 174 -62.64 59.03 1.18
C ALA A 174 -64.05 58.94 1.80
N ALA A 175 -64.40 57.80 2.40
CA ALA A 175 -65.65 57.62 3.11
C ALA A 175 -65.70 58.42 4.40
N LYS A 176 -64.58 58.64 5.12
CA LYS A 176 -64.53 59.57 6.25
C LYS A 176 -64.72 61.02 5.80
N GLU A 177 -64.17 61.40 4.65
CA GLU A 177 -64.42 62.71 4.04
C GLU A 177 -65.89 62.86 3.57
N ALA A 178 -66.48 61.78 3.03
CA ALA A 178 -67.90 61.74 2.64
C ALA A 178 -68.86 61.61 3.84
N ALA A 179 -68.41 61.01 4.95
CA ALA A 179 -69.15 60.83 6.20
C ALA A 179 -69.15 62.10 7.08
N SER A 180 -69.19 63.27 6.44
CA SER A 180 -70.10 64.33 6.87
C SER A 180 -71.57 64.01 6.50
N LEU A 181 -71.87 62.87 5.85
CA LEU A 181 -73.22 62.31 5.70
C LEU A 181 -73.23 60.76 5.52
N LYS A 182 -73.81 60.09 6.53
CA LYS A 182 -74.47 58.75 6.58
C LYS A 182 -73.66 57.47 6.93
N ASP A 183 -74.16 56.80 7.97
CA ASP A 183 -73.63 55.65 8.74
C ASP A 183 -73.84 54.23 8.15
N ILE A 184 -74.21 54.06 6.87
CA ILE A 184 -74.68 52.74 6.38
C ILE A 184 -73.59 51.92 5.63
N GLU A 185 -72.55 52.53 5.05
CA GLU A 185 -71.53 51.81 4.25
C GLU A 185 -70.40 51.14 5.08
N MET A 186 -70.22 51.51 6.34
CA MET A 186 -69.16 50.97 7.21
C MET A 186 -69.36 49.49 7.62
N ALA A 187 -70.60 48.98 7.52
CA ALA A 187 -70.92 47.59 7.90
C ALA A 187 -70.49 46.56 6.84
N THR A 188 -70.58 46.90 5.56
CA THR A 188 -70.21 46.05 4.42
C THR A 188 -68.69 45.88 4.31
N LEU A 189 -67.93 46.96 4.51
CA LEU A 189 -66.46 46.93 4.54
C LEU A 189 -65.90 46.04 5.67
N LYS A 190 -66.51 46.09 6.87
CA LYS A 190 -66.12 45.21 7.99
C LYS A 190 -66.30 43.72 7.70
N LYS A 191 -67.33 43.36 6.92
CA LYS A 191 -67.56 41.95 6.52
C LYS A 191 -66.48 41.46 5.56
N SER A 192 -66.13 42.25 4.54
CA SER A 192 -65.09 41.90 3.57
C SER A 192 -63.70 41.74 4.20
N VAL A 193 -63.34 42.59 5.18
CA VAL A 193 -62.07 42.46 5.91
C VAL A 193 -62.03 41.18 6.75
N LYS A 194 -63.18 40.77 7.32
CA LYS A 194 -63.29 39.55 8.11
C LYS A 194 -63.11 38.29 7.25
N ASP A 195 -63.70 38.27 6.06
CA ASP A 195 -63.60 37.15 5.13
C ASP A 195 -62.17 37.00 4.56
N ALA A 196 -61.48 38.12 4.27
CA ALA A 196 -60.06 38.10 3.91
C ALA A 196 -59.16 37.55 5.04
N GLY A 197 -59.50 37.86 6.30
CA GLY A 197 -58.80 37.33 7.48
C GLY A 197 -58.90 35.81 7.64
N VAL A 198 -60.02 35.20 7.23
CA VAL A 198 -60.20 33.73 7.24
C VAL A 198 -59.30 33.09 6.18
N SER A 199 -59.24 33.66 4.97
CA SER A 199 -58.40 33.13 3.89
C SER A 199 -56.90 33.19 4.20
N VAL A 200 -56.42 34.23 4.90
CA VAL A 200 -55.02 34.33 5.36
C VAL A 200 -54.69 33.27 6.42
N LYS A 201 -55.64 32.92 7.30
CA LYS A 201 -55.46 31.85 8.29
C LYS A 201 -55.32 30.48 7.63
N GLU A 202 -56.13 30.20 6.61
CA GLU A 202 -56.06 28.97 5.80
C GLU A 202 -54.67 28.82 5.15
N LEU A 203 -54.18 29.88 4.51
CA LEU A 203 -52.86 29.88 3.86
C LEU A 203 -51.69 29.67 4.83
N ARG A 204 -51.78 30.23 6.06
CA ARG A 204 -50.78 29.97 7.10
C ARG A 204 -50.74 28.51 7.52
N LYS A 205 -51.91 27.85 7.61
CA LYS A 205 -52.02 26.43 7.96
C LYS A 205 -51.38 25.53 6.88
N ASN A 206 -51.64 25.81 5.61
CA ASN A 206 -51.02 25.06 4.51
C ASN A 206 -49.49 25.23 4.47
N LEU A 207 -48.99 26.43 4.78
CA LEU A 207 -47.56 26.69 4.86
C LEU A 207 -46.87 25.87 5.97
N THR A 208 -47.50 25.77 7.15
CA THR A 208 -46.95 24.95 8.24
C THR A 208 -46.85 23.48 7.85
N THR A 209 -47.85 22.93 7.16
CA THR A 209 -47.84 21.54 6.68
C THR A 209 -46.73 21.28 5.66
N VAL A 210 -46.48 22.22 4.72
CA VAL A 210 -45.38 22.09 3.75
C VAL A 210 -44.01 22.15 4.43
N ASN A 211 -43.83 22.99 5.45
CA ASN A 211 -42.59 23.04 6.21
C ASN A 211 -42.34 21.74 6.99
N GLU A 212 -43.37 21.16 7.61
CA GLU A 212 -43.26 19.87 8.30
C GLU A 212 -42.86 18.74 7.33
N GLN A 213 -43.42 18.72 6.11
CA GLN A 213 -43.03 17.77 5.06
C GLN A 213 -41.57 17.96 4.60
N LEU A 214 -41.12 19.21 4.49
CA LEU A 214 -39.74 19.53 4.13
C LEU A 214 -38.73 19.05 5.19
N ASP A 215 -39.04 19.27 6.46
CA ASP A 215 -38.19 18.84 7.57
C ASP A 215 -38.15 17.31 7.70
N ALA A 216 -39.28 16.62 7.47
CA ALA A 216 -39.31 15.16 7.40
C ALA A 216 -38.41 14.61 6.27
N LYS A 217 -38.45 15.23 5.08
CA LYS A 217 -37.61 14.83 3.94
C LYS A 217 -36.13 15.11 4.15
N LYS A 218 -35.76 16.20 4.84
CA LYS A 218 -34.37 16.44 5.25
C LYS A 218 -33.85 15.36 6.18
N HIS A 219 -34.65 14.94 7.15
CA HIS A 219 -34.24 13.90 8.09
C HIS A 219 -34.07 12.54 7.40
N GLU A 220 -34.93 12.23 6.41
CA GLU A 220 -34.77 11.06 5.55
C GLU A 220 -33.43 11.09 4.79
N ALA A 221 -33.08 12.24 4.19
CA ALA A 221 -31.82 12.43 3.47
C ALA A 221 -30.57 12.29 4.37
N GLU A 222 -30.61 12.83 5.60
CA GLU A 222 -29.55 12.66 6.59
C GLU A 222 -29.36 11.19 6.99
N THR A 223 -30.47 10.44 7.08
CA THR A 223 -30.44 9.00 7.36
C THR A 223 -29.71 8.24 6.24
N TYR A 224 -30.03 8.52 4.96
CA TYR A 224 -29.33 7.90 3.83
C TYR A 224 -27.84 8.22 3.79
N LEU A 225 -27.44 9.47 4.06
CA LEU A 225 -26.02 9.86 4.11
C LEU A 225 -25.26 9.11 5.20
N THR A 226 -25.90 8.89 6.36
CA THR A 226 -25.30 8.13 7.47
C THR A 226 -25.09 6.67 7.06
N THR A 227 -26.08 6.04 6.42
CA THR A 227 -25.98 4.66 5.92
C THR A 227 -24.88 4.51 4.87
N ILE A 228 -24.76 5.44 3.92
CA ILE A 228 -23.68 5.44 2.91
C ILE A 228 -22.31 5.52 3.59
N PHE A 229 -22.16 6.38 4.60
CA PHE A 229 -20.89 6.52 5.34
C PHE A 229 -20.52 5.25 6.10
N GLU A 230 -21.49 4.57 6.74
CA GLU A 230 -21.26 3.28 7.41
C GLU A 230 -20.87 2.17 6.42
N LEU A 231 -21.53 2.08 5.27
CA LEU A 231 -21.18 1.13 4.22
C LEU A 231 -19.76 1.37 3.68
N GLN A 232 -19.38 2.64 3.48
CA GLN A 232 -18.04 3.01 3.05
C GLN A 232 -16.97 2.65 4.10
N GLN A 233 -17.27 2.82 5.39
CA GLN A 233 -16.38 2.34 6.46
C GLN A 233 -16.23 0.82 6.48
N ARG A 234 -17.32 0.08 6.27
CA ARG A 234 -17.29 -1.40 6.19
C ARG A 234 -16.45 -1.88 5.00
N LEU A 235 -16.61 -1.25 3.83
CA LEU A 235 -15.79 -1.53 2.65
C LEU A 235 -14.30 -1.35 2.96
N MET A 236 -13.92 -0.19 3.48
CA MET A 236 -12.54 0.14 3.87
C MET A 236 -11.99 -0.79 4.98
N ALA A 237 -12.85 -1.32 5.86
CA ALA A 237 -12.45 -2.28 6.89
C ALA A 237 -12.26 -3.69 6.32
N SER A 238 -13.02 -4.08 5.30
CA SER A 238 -12.88 -5.36 4.60
C SER A 238 -11.58 -5.43 3.78
N GLU A 239 -11.19 -4.34 3.13
CA GLU A 239 -9.93 -4.20 2.39
C GLU A 239 -8.69 -4.19 3.32
N ARG A 240 -8.87 -3.96 4.62
CA ARG A 240 -7.81 -3.87 5.62
C ARG A 240 -7.50 -5.16 6.35
N LYS A 241 -8.11 -6.30 5.99
CA LYS A 241 -7.62 -7.61 6.44
C LYS A 241 -6.55 -8.09 5.44
N PRO A 242 -5.26 -7.84 5.69
CA PRO A 242 -4.23 -8.57 4.97
C PRO A 242 -4.48 -10.06 5.22
N LEU A 243 -4.67 -10.82 4.15
CA LEU A 243 -4.52 -12.26 4.18
C LEU A 243 -3.07 -12.54 4.63
N SER A 244 -2.89 -12.69 5.94
CA SER A 244 -1.61 -13.09 6.54
C SER A 244 -1.38 -14.56 6.20
N TRP A 245 -0.90 -14.84 5.00
CA TRP A 245 -0.39 -16.16 4.64
C TRP A 245 0.97 -16.45 5.31
N ASP A 246 1.62 -15.44 5.92
CA ASP A 246 2.92 -15.58 6.60
C ASP A 246 2.79 -16.03 8.08
N ARG A 247 2.07 -17.12 8.33
CA ARG A 247 2.25 -17.89 9.56
C ARG A 247 2.93 -19.21 9.25
N GLY A 248 4.26 -19.19 9.38
CA GLY A 248 5.01 -20.32 9.92
C GLY A 248 5.72 -21.21 8.91
N VAL A 249 6.79 -20.72 8.30
CA VAL A 249 7.94 -21.57 7.98
C VAL A 249 9.12 -21.01 8.77
N LYS A 250 9.36 -21.59 9.96
CA LYS A 250 10.62 -21.36 10.67
C LYS A 250 11.72 -21.98 9.81
N PRO A 251 12.81 -21.27 9.47
CA PRO A 251 13.91 -21.87 8.73
C PRO A 251 14.46 -23.06 9.53
N ALA A 252 14.61 -24.19 8.85
CA ALA A 252 15.17 -25.40 9.44
C ALA A 252 16.56 -25.08 9.99
N ARG A 253 16.74 -25.29 11.30
CA ARG A 253 18.06 -25.24 11.94
C ARG A 253 18.87 -26.43 11.42
N SER A 254 19.86 -26.17 10.57
CA SER A 254 20.81 -27.20 10.16
C SER A 254 21.83 -27.38 11.29
N PHE A 255 21.82 -28.56 11.90
CA PHE A 255 22.87 -29.03 12.80
C PHE A 255 23.83 -29.88 12.00
N THR A 256 25.13 -29.58 12.06
CA THR A 256 26.19 -30.43 11.51
C THR A 256 26.94 -31.06 12.67
N TYR A 257 27.16 -32.37 12.59
CA TYR A 257 27.91 -33.13 13.59
C TYR A 257 29.41 -33.08 13.29
N GLU A 258 30.18 -32.51 14.21
CA GLU A 258 31.62 -32.73 14.33
C GLU A 258 31.89 -33.37 15.70
N GLY A 259 31.94 -34.70 15.75
CA GLY A 259 32.16 -35.47 16.99
C GLY A 259 30.95 -35.54 17.94
N ASP A 260 31.18 -36.06 19.15
CA ASP A 260 30.16 -36.33 20.20
C ASP A 260 29.57 -35.08 20.88
N THR A 261 29.78 -33.88 20.34
CA THR A 261 29.22 -32.64 20.89
C THR A 261 28.51 -31.81 19.83
N LEU A 262 27.25 -31.48 20.10
CA LEU A 262 26.41 -30.59 19.29
C LEU A 262 26.88 -29.13 19.49
N VAL A 263 27.49 -28.50 18.48
CA VAL A 263 27.87 -27.08 18.51
C VAL A 263 27.01 -26.31 17.50
N GLU A 264 26.29 -25.29 17.98
CA GLU A 264 25.53 -24.34 17.15
C GLU A 264 26.51 -23.37 16.48
N VAL A 265 26.90 -23.66 15.24
CA VAL A 265 27.84 -22.82 14.48
C VAL A 265 27.13 -21.55 14.02
N GLN A 266 27.45 -20.42 14.66
CA GLN A 266 27.07 -19.10 14.18
C GLN A 266 27.98 -18.72 13.00
N PRO A 267 27.46 -18.55 11.76
CA PRO A 267 28.31 -18.25 10.62
C PRO A 267 28.99 -16.88 10.80
N PRO A 268 30.27 -16.73 10.39
CA PRO A 268 30.96 -15.45 10.45
C PRO A 268 30.22 -14.41 9.60
N ALA A 269 29.96 -13.24 10.18
CA ALA A 269 29.26 -12.15 9.50
C ALA A 269 29.97 -11.82 8.17
N PRO A 270 29.31 -12.04 7.02
CA PRO A 270 29.93 -11.75 5.73
C PRO A 270 30.20 -10.25 5.66
N LYS A 271 31.44 -9.88 5.32
CA LYS A 271 31.75 -8.51 4.89
C LYS A 271 30.79 -8.17 3.78
N SER A 272 29.91 -7.21 4.01
CA SER A 272 28.87 -6.84 3.06
C SER A 272 29.53 -6.54 1.71
N PRO A 273 29.17 -7.28 0.64
CA PRO A 273 29.63 -6.93 -0.69
C PRO A 273 29.23 -5.48 -0.98
N PRO A 274 30.03 -4.71 -1.73
CA PRO A 274 29.62 -3.38 -2.17
C PRO A 274 28.22 -3.50 -2.80
N PRO A 275 27.27 -2.60 -2.45
CA PRO A 275 25.91 -2.72 -2.93
C PRO A 275 25.93 -2.80 -4.46
N PRO A 276 25.22 -3.76 -5.07
CA PRO A 276 25.16 -3.86 -6.51
C PRO A 276 24.74 -2.51 -7.06
N ARG A 277 25.55 -1.95 -7.97
CA ARG A 277 25.08 -0.82 -8.77
C ARG A 277 23.85 -1.34 -9.52
N PRO A 278 22.74 -0.58 -9.60
CA PRO A 278 21.67 -0.97 -10.50
C PRO A 278 22.31 -1.10 -11.89
N PRO A 279 21.95 -2.13 -12.68
CA PRO A 279 22.40 -2.17 -14.05
C PRO A 279 21.99 -0.83 -14.70
N LEU A 280 22.90 -0.17 -15.41
CA LEU A 280 22.56 0.99 -16.26
C LEU A 280 21.37 0.70 -17.21
N ASP A 281 21.06 -0.59 -17.39
CA ASP A 281 20.01 -1.15 -18.22
C ASP A 281 18.58 -0.76 -17.79
N GLU A 282 18.25 -0.71 -16.50
CA GLU A 282 16.84 -0.51 -16.08
C GLU A 282 16.27 0.83 -16.59
N ARG A 283 17.06 1.90 -16.51
CA ARG A 283 16.66 3.22 -17.03
C ARG A 283 16.42 3.16 -18.53
N GLN A 284 17.32 2.52 -19.27
CA GLN A 284 17.21 2.42 -20.71
C GLN A 284 15.97 1.62 -21.10
N MET A 285 15.68 0.51 -20.40
CA MET A 285 14.46 -0.27 -20.59
C MET A 285 13.19 0.57 -20.41
N TYR A 286 13.13 1.43 -19.38
CA TYR A 286 12.01 2.35 -19.21
C TYR A 286 11.90 3.38 -20.34
N LEU A 287 13.03 3.93 -20.79
CA LEU A 287 13.08 4.90 -21.89
C LEU A 287 12.60 4.27 -23.21
N ASP A 288 13.10 3.08 -23.54
CA ASP A 288 12.72 2.33 -24.74
C ASP A 288 11.23 2.02 -24.75
N ALA A 289 10.69 1.58 -23.61
CA ALA A 289 9.26 1.33 -23.45
C ALA A 289 8.40 2.59 -23.64
N MET A 290 8.86 3.74 -23.14
CA MET A 290 8.15 5.02 -23.30
C MET A 290 8.27 5.63 -24.69
N GLN A 291 9.37 5.37 -25.42
CA GLN A 291 9.62 5.92 -26.75
C GLN A 291 8.65 5.38 -27.81
N MET A 292 8.11 4.18 -27.60
CA MET A 292 7.13 3.56 -28.50
C MET A 292 5.74 4.19 -28.41
N LEU A 293 5.49 5.06 -27.42
CA LEU A 293 4.19 5.68 -27.22
C LEU A 293 3.96 6.83 -28.22
N PRO A 294 2.72 7.01 -28.71
CA PRO A 294 2.42 8.10 -29.63
C PRO A 294 2.48 9.46 -28.94
N ALA A 295 3.10 10.43 -29.61
CA ALA A 295 3.10 11.82 -29.21
C ALA A 295 1.80 12.52 -29.67
N PRO A 296 1.16 13.36 -28.83
CA PRO A 296 -0.03 14.11 -29.23
C PRO A 296 0.31 15.21 -30.25
N ARG A 297 -0.51 15.34 -31.30
CA ARG A 297 -0.28 16.28 -32.42
C ARG A 297 -0.38 17.77 -32.04
N HIS A 298 -1.16 18.10 -31.01
CA HIS A 298 -1.51 19.49 -30.65
C HIS A 298 -0.83 19.98 -29.37
N ARG A 299 0.32 19.40 -29.04
CA ARG A 299 1.09 19.78 -27.85
C ARG A 299 1.98 20.98 -28.15
N LEU A 300 1.98 21.96 -27.25
CA LEU A 300 2.96 23.05 -27.27
C LEU A 300 4.37 22.47 -27.08
N PRO A 301 5.32 22.71 -28.00
CA PRO A 301 6.71 22.28 -27.82
C PRO A 301 7.28 22.84 -26.51
N PHE A 302 8.08 22.03 -25.81
CA PHE A 302 8.59 22.45 -24.51
C PHE A 302 9.45 23.72 -24.58
N ALA A 303 10.18 23.92 -25.67
CA ALA A 303 10.98 25.13 -25.90
C ALA A 303 10.15 26.41 -26.01
N ASP A 304 8.89 26.29 -26.43
CA ASP A 304 7.94 27.40 -26.56
C ASP A 304 7.07 27.58 -25.29
N ASN A 305 7.24 26.70 -24.30
CA ASN A 305 6.44 26.71 -23.10
C ASN A 305 6.93 27.79 -22.13
N GLU A 306 6.15 28.85 -22.00
CA GLU A 306 6.40 29.90 -21.02
C GLU A 306 5.93 29.54 -19.58
N PRO A 307 6.56 30.13 -18.55
CA PRO A 307 6.19 29.89 -17.16
C PRO A 307 4.77 30.36 -16.85
N VAL A 308 4.07 29.57 -16.04
CA VAL A 308 2.70 29.79 -15.56
C VAL A 308 2.62 30.19 -14.09
N GLY A 309 3.77 30.25 -13.40
CA GLY A 309 3.85 30.60 -11.98
C GLY A 309 5.29 30.82 -11.50
N GLY A 310 5.43 31.56 -10.40
CA GLY A 310 6.68 31.67 -9.62
C GLY A 310 6.57 30.89 -8.31
N LYS A 311 7.47 31.13 -7.35
CA LYS A 311 7.69 30.34 -6.10
C LYS A 311 6.45 29.80 -5.36
N ASP A 312 5.32 30.49 -5.40
CA ASP A 312 4.10 30.11 -4.69
C ASP A 312 3.17 29.22 -5.55
N LEU A 313 3.61 27.98 -5.78
CA LEU A 313 2.80 27.01 -6.53
C LEU A 313 1.44 26.75 -5.89
N ASP A 314 1.34 26.82 -4.56
CA ASP A 314 0.08 26.61 -3.84
C ASP A 314 -1.00 27.61 -4.27
N VAL A 315 -0.63 28.82 -4.69
CA VAL A 315 -1.56 29.81 -5.22
C VAL A 315 -2.06 29.38 -6.60
N VAL A 316 -1.16 28.91 -7.46
CA VAL A 316 -1.47 28.43 -8.82
C VAL A 316 -2.35 27.17 -8.79
N LEU A 317 -2.10 26.29 -7.83
CA LEU A 317 -2.81 25.01 -7.64
C LEU A 317 -4.02 25.12 -6.70
N SER A 318 -4.28 26.30 -6.12
CA SER A 318 -5.42 26.50 -5.25
C SER A 318 -6.72 26.26 -6.01
N ARG A 319 -7.70 25.60 -5.36
CA ARG A 319 -9.00 25.29 -5.99
C ARG A 319 -9.74 26.52 -6.51
N GLU A 320 -9.48 27.68 -5.92
CA GLU A 320 -10.07 28.96 -6.31
C GLU A 320 -9.53 29.45 -7.66
N ALA A 321 -8.34 29.00 -8.07
CA ALA A 321 -7.75 29.40 -9.33
C ALA A 321 -8.42 28.72 -10.54
N TRP A 322 -9.17 27.63 -10.36
CA TRP A 322 -9.66 26.79 -11.46
C TRP A 322 -11.17 26.86 -11.58
N LYS A 323 -11.70 26.89 -12.81
CA LYS A 323 -13.15 26.89 -13.07
C LYS A 323 -13.82 25.60 -12.61
N HIS A 324 -13.07 24.49 -12.61
CA HIS A 324 -13.53 23.16 -12.24
C HIS A 324 -12.47 22.45 -11.39
N PRO A 325 -12.86 21.50 -10.51
CA PRO A 325 -11.90 20.64 -9.82
C PRO A 325 -11.15 19.79 -10.85
N ARG A 326 -9.84 20.01 -10.99
CA ARG A 326 -8.98 19.18 -11.83
C ARG A 326 -8.05 18.35 -10.94
N ARG A 327 -7.57 17.24 -11.47
CA ARG A 327 -6.54 16.43 -10.83
C ARG A 327 -5.22 16.80 -11.45
N TYR A 328 -4.19 16.94 -10.62
CA TYR A 328 -2.88 17.33 -11.09
C TYR A 328 -1.78 16.52 -10.45
N ILE A 329 -0.65 16.48 -11.14
CA ILE A 329 0.60 15.90 -10.68
C ILE A 329 1.63 17.02 -10.61
N TYR A 330 2.28 17.17 -9.45
CA TYR A 330 3.42 18.04 -9.27
C TYR A 330 4.46 17.34 -8.41
N LEU A 331 5.60 17.01 -9.01
CA LEU A 331 6.62 16.13 -8.41
C LEU A 331 8.02 16.68 -8.68
N PRO A 332 8.43 17.72 -7.93
CA PRO A 332 9.71 18.34 -8.14
C PRO A 332 10.84 17.34 -7.89
N LYS A 333 11.82 17.30 -8.81
CA LYS A 333 13.04 16.48 -8.72
C LYS A 333 12.79 14.96 -8.60
N ARG A 334 11.64 14.50 -9.11
CA ARG A 334 11.23 13.08 -9.16
C ARG A 334 10.83 12.62 -10.56
N THR A 335 11.04 13.47 -11.55
CA THR A 335 10.57 13.28 -12.93
C THR A 335 11.76 13.35 -13.87
N VAL A 336 11.85 12.44 -14.82
CA VAL A 336 12.88 12.40 -15.87
C VAL A 336 12.20 12.45 -17.23
N TRP A 337 12.66 13.31 -18.13
CA TRP A 337 12.10 13.39 -19.49
C TRP A 337 12.65 12.26 -20.36
N CYS A 338 11.78 11.63 -21.16
CA CYS A 338 12.17 10.50 -22.01
C CYS A 338 12.91 10.93 -23.28
N SER A 339 12.73 12.18 -23.72
CA SER A 339 13.31 12.74 -24.93
C SER A 339 13.71 14.20 -24.76
N SER A 340 14.53 14.72 -25.68
CA SER A 340 14.91 16.14 -25.76
C SER A 340 13.69 17.08 -25.82
N ASP A 341 12.66 16.64 -26.52
CA ASP A 341 11.42 17.40 -26.75
C ASP A 341 10.46 17.32 -25.56
N ARG A 342 10.87 16.55 -24.53
CA ARG A 342 10.20 16.39 -23.24
C ARG A 342 8.74 15.96 -23.37
N VAL A 343 8.43 15.11 -24.35
CA VAL A 343 7.04 14.67 -24.62
C VAL A 343 6.51 13.80 -23.49
N HIS A 344 7.16 12.67 -23.28
CA HIS A 344 6.84 11.75 -22.21
C HIS A 344 7.82 11.91 -21.05
N ALA A 345 7.40 11.50 -19.86
CA ALA A 345 8.23 11.52 -18.67
C ALA A 345 8.17 10.18 -17.94
N LEU A 346 9.20 9.89 -17.17
CA LEU A 346 9.23 8.87 -16.14
C LEU A 346 9.09 9.55 -14.79
N VAL A 347 8.32 8.96 -13.89
CA VAL A 347 8.22 9.39 -12.50
C VAL A 347 8.70 8.29 -11.57
N PHE A 348 9.52 8.68 -10.60
CA PHE A 348 10.02 7.78 -9.57
C PHE A 348 9.26 7.99 -8.27
N SER A 349 8.73 6.90 -7.73
CA SER A 349 7.93 6.85 -6.50
C SER A 349 8.58 5.90 -5.51
N PRO A 350 8.59 6.19 -4.20
CA PRO A 350 9.10 5.22 -3.24
C PRO A 350 8.24 3.95 -3.26
N VAL A 351 8.85 2.78 -3.04
CA VAL A 351 8.10 1.51 -2.94
C VAL A 351 7.28 1.43 -1.65
N LYS A 352 7.80 2.04 -0.57
CA LYS A 352 7.16 2.08 0.74
C LYS A 352 7.20 3.48 1.35
N GLU A 353 6.19 3.80 2.14
CA GLU A 353 6.12 5.02 2.93
C GLU A 353 5.86 4.71 4.40
N VAL A 354 6.09 5.69 5.26
CA VAL A 354 5.72 5.60 6.68
C VAL A 354 4.23 5.93 6.82
N ASN A 355 3.45 4.97 7.34
CA ASN A 355 2.08 5.24 7.72
C ASN A 355 2.03 5.98 9.07
N GLN A 356 1.61 7.24 9.03
CA GLN A 356 1.47 8.11 10.20
C GLN A 356 0.01 8.26 10.68
N ARG A 357 -0.96 7.66 9.98
CA ARG A 357 -2.38 7.97 10.17
C ARG A 357 -3.04 7.28 11.36
N VAL A 358 -2.34 6.41 12.09
CA VAL A 358 -2.93 5.66 13.19
C VAL A 358 -2.42 6.22 14.51
N ALA A 359 -3.20 7.12 15.09
CA ALA A 359 -2.88 7.81 16.36
C ALA A 359 -2.57 6.84 17.53
N SER A 360 -2.98 5.58 17.43
CA SER A 360 -2.82 4.55 18.45
C SER A 360 -1.78 3.46 18.12
N SER A 361 -1.14 3.46 16.95
CA SER A 361 -0.16 2.43 16.59
C SER A 361 1.20 3.02 16.26
N ALA A 362 2.27 2.28 16.59
CA ALA A 362 3.62 2.64 16.23
C ALA A 362 3.74 2.89 14.70
N PRO A 363 4.55 3.89 14.27
CA PRO A 363 4.86 4.09 12.86
C PRO A 363 5.37 2.79 12.24
N ARG A 364 4.87 2.47 11.04
CA ARG A 364 5.29 1.29 10.29
C ARG A 364 5.43 1.59 8.81
N TRP A 365 6.32 0.86 8.16
CA TRP A 365 6.45 0.85 6.70
C TRP A 365 5.22 0.21 6.06
N VAL A 366 4.62 0.89 5.09
CA VAL A 366 3.52 0.38 4.27
C VAL A 366 3.85 0.55 2.79
N PRO A 367 3.28 -0.27 1.89
CA PRO A 367 3.37 -0.01 0.45
C PRO A 367 2.88 1.41 0.12
N HIS A 368 3.59 2.09 -0.77
CA HIS A 368 3.19 3.41 -1.25
C HIS A 368 2.46 3.26 -2.59
N ASN A 369 1.12 3.27 -2.55
CA ASN A 369 0.30 2.92 -3.71
C ASN A 369 -0.19 4.13 -4.53
N MET A 370 0.29 5.35 -4.26
CA MET A 370 -0.29 6.58 -4.82
C MET A 370 -0.38 6.57 -6.35
N PHE A 371 0.70 6.20 -7.06
CA PHE A 371 0.70 6.15 -8.52
C PHE A 371 0.05 4.89 -9.09
N TYR A 372 0.13 3.78 -8.34
CA TYR A 372 -0.53 2.54 -8.74
C TYR A 372 -2.05 2.73 -8.81
N ASP A 373 -2.63 3.41 -7.82
CA ASP A 373 -4.05 3.75 -7.78
C ASP A 373 -4.43 4.80 -8.84
N TRP A 374 -3.44 5.41 -9.51
CA TRP A 374 -3.61 6.42 -10.55
C TRP A 374 -3.33 5.89 -11.96
N CYS A 375 -2.93 4.63 -12.11
CA CYS A 375 -2.71 4.02 -13.42
C CYS A 375 -3.96 4.19 -14.32
N ASP A 376 -3.70 4.48 -15.60
CA ASP A 376 -4.66 4.74 -16.65
C ASP A 376 -5.55 5.98 -16.46
N GLN A 377 -5.30 6.78 -15.42
CA GLN A 377 -6.01 8.04 -15.18
C GLN A 377 -5.20 9.23 -15.71
N GLU A 378 -5.92 10.29 -16.07
CA GLU A 378 -5.37 11.50 -16.66
C GLU A 378 -5.28 12.65 -15.65
N PHE A 379 -4.18 13.40 -15.73
CA PHE A 379 -3.82 14.46 -14.80
C PHE A 379 -3.17 15.64 -15.52
N GLU A 380 -3.41 16.84 -15.01
CA GLU A 380 -2.63 18.03 -15.38
C GLU A 380 -1.22 17.92 -14.79
N LEU A 381 -0.17 17.96 -15.62
CA LEU A 381 1.21 17.87 -15.14
C LEU A 381 1.82 19.27 -15.01
N PHE A 382 2.32 19.57 -13.81
CA PHE A 382 3.10 20.77 -13.53
C PHE A 382 4.54 20.39 -13.18
N MET A 383 5.49 21.21 -13.63
CA MET A 383 6.92 20.97 -13.42
C MET A 383 7.65 22.25 -13.05
N VAL A 384 8.79 22.10 -12.39
CA VAL A 384 9.76 23.19 -12.19
C VAL A 384 10.68 23.22 -13.41
N GLY A 385 10.95 24.40 -13.95
CA GLY A 385 11.95 24.55 -15.02
C GLY A 385 13.35 24.22 -14.54
N ASP A 386 14.24 23.89 -15.48
CA ASP A 386 15.65 23.64 -15.17
C ASP A 386 16.45 24.95 -15.02
N ASP A 387 15.84 26.09 -15.32
CA ASP A 387 16.48 27.41 -15.19
C ASP A 387 16.84 27.67 -13.73
N THR A 388 18.14 27.63 -13.45
CA THR A 388 18.73 27.59 -12.11
C THR A 388 18.46 28.81 -11.23
N GLU A 389 17.98 29.91 -11.80
CA GLU A 389 17.88 31.19 -11.10
C GLU A 389 16.51 31.45 -10.46
N GLU A 390 15.43 30.83 -10.96
CA GLU A 390 14.07 31.08 -10.47
C GLU A 390 13.24 29.80 -10.47
N ASP A 391 12.66 29.42 -9.31
CA ASP A 391 11.71 28.31 -9.16
C ASP A 391 10.40 28.63 -9.92
N ARG A 392 10.47 28.66 -11.25
CA ARG A 392 9.36 28.91 -12.16
C ARG A 392 8.67 27.61 -12.49
N PHE A 393 7.35 27.70 -12.56
CA PHE A 393 6.48 26.57 -12.85
C PHE A 393 6.03 26.60 -14.29
N TYR A 394 6.00 25.43 -14.92
CA TYR A 394 5.55 25.23 -16.29
C TYR A 394 4.42 24.21 -16.28
N TYR A 395 3.42 24.44 -17.13
CA TYR A 395 2.35 23.49 -17.38
C TYR A 395 2.76 22.59 -18.55
N ALA A 396 2.91 21.28 -18.32
CA ALA A 396 3.46 20.36 -19.32
C ALA A 396 2.37 19.74 -20.22
N GLY A 397 1.09 19.84 -19.82
CA GLY A 397 -0.06 19.25 -20.52
C GLY A 397 -0.83 18.24 -19.67
N ILE A 398 -1.62 17.41 -20.36
CA ILE A 398 -2.44 16.33 -19.79
C ILE A 398 -1.67 15.02 -19.97
N TYR A 399 -1.49 14.29 -18.86
CA TYR A 399 -0.70 13.06 -18.81
C TYR A 399 -1.51 11.90 -18.24
N ARG A 400 -1.39 10.75 -18.89
CA ARG A 400 -1.86 9.46 -18.39
C ARG A 400 -0.74 8.74 -17.65
N VAL A 401 -1.04 8.21 -16.46
CA VAL A 401 -0.08 7.42 -15.68
C VAL A 401 -0.08 5.98 -16.19
N LEU A 402 1.09 5.43 -16.47
CA LEU A 402 1.28 4.06 -16.92
C LEU A 402 2.11 3.27 -15.91
N SER A 403 1.70 2.04 -15.61
CA SER A 403 2.50 1.11 -14.80
C SER A 403 3.70 0.61 -15.58
N MET A 404 4.91 0.76 -15.02
CA MET A 404 6.14 0.19 -15.60
C MET A 404 6.54 -1.14 -14.96
N ARG A 405 5.68 -1.75 -14.14
CA ARG A 405 5.98 -3.02 -13.45
C ARG A 405 6.21 -4.19 -14.40
N ASN A 406 5.67 -4.12 -15.61
CA ASN A 406 5.91 -5.11 -16.67
C ASN A 406 7.26 -4.91 -17.38
N VAL A 407 7.95 -3.79 -17.13
CA VAL A 407 9.27 -3.48 -17.69
C VAL A 407 10.35 -3.84 -16.68
N CYS A 408 10.21 -3.37 -15.44
CA CYS A 408 11.07 -3.76 -14.33
C CYS A 408 10.26 -3.87 -13.03
N GLU A 409 10.66 -4.78 -12.16
CA GLU A 409 10.02 -5.01 -10.87
C GLU A 409 10.22 -3.81 -9.91
N PRO A 410 9.24 -3.49 -9.03
CA PRO A 410 9.41 -2.51 -7.98
C PRO A 410 10.62 -2.82 -7.09
N GLY A 411 11.44 -1.83 -6.78
CA GLY A 411 12.64 -2.04 -5.98
C GLY A 411 13.94 -1.51 -6.60
N SER A 412 13.85 -0.84 -7.74
CA SER A 412 14.98 -0.18 -8.40
C SER A 412 15.70 0.82 -7.49
N ILE A 413 16.99 0.98 -7.76
CA ILE A 413 17.81 2.02 -7.13
C ILE A 413 17.48 3.37 -7.79
N ILE A 414 17.50 4.44 -7.00
CA ILE A 414 17.20 5.79 -7.46
C ILE A 414 18.24 6.23 -8.50
N PRO A 415 17.83 6.67 -9.70
CA PRO A 415 18.75 7.25 -10.68
C PRO A 415 19.44 8.51 -10.16
N ASP A 416 20.67 8.77 -10.63
CA ASP A 416 21.50 9.87 -10.12
C ASP A 416 20.90 11.28 -10.34
N ASP A 417 20.04 11.44 -11.35
CA ASP A 417 19.30 12.68 -11.66
C ASP A 417 18.04 12.87 -10.80
N ILE A 418 17.64 11.86 -10.02
CA ILE A 418 16.54 11.94 -9.07
C ILE A 418 17.04 12.30 -7.67
N SER A 419 16.41 13.32 -7.07
CA SER A 419 16.80 13.74 -5.73
C SER A 419 16.37 12.72 -4.69
N VAL A 420 17.35 12.08 -4.04
CA VAL A 420 17.12 11.19 -2.89
C VAL A 420 16.30 11.89 -1.81
N CYS A 421 16.51 13.19 -1.57
CA CYS A 421 15.73 13.98 -0.62
C CYS A 421 14.25 14.13 -1.03
N ALA A 422 13.96 14.18 -2.33
CA ALA A 422 12.58 14.24 -2.81
C ALA A 422 11.87 12.90 -2.61
N ILE A 423 12.56 11.78 -2.83
CA ILE A 423 12.05 10.43 -2.55
C ILE A 423 11.82 10.24 -1.05
N THR A 424 12.78 10.57 -0.18
CA THR A 424 12.60 10.42 1.28
C THR A 424 11.51 11.31 1.85
N ARG A 425 11.29 12.49 1.25
CA ARG A 425 10.12 13.35 1.57
C ARG A 425 8.82 12.67 1.18
N ALA A 426 8.75 12.08 -0.02
CA ALA A 426 7.57 11.33 -0.48
C ALA A 426 7.29 10.09 0.40
N MET A 427 8.32 9.47 0.96
CA MET A 427 8.19 8.38 1.95
C MET A 427 7.61 8.82 3.30
N LYS A 428 7.42 10.13 3.54
CA LYS A 428 7.03 10.71 4.83
C LYS A 428 8.00 10.35 5.96
N PHE A 429 9.27 10.03 5.63
CA PHE A 429 10.25 9.58 6.60
C PHE A 429 10.70 10.72 7.54
N HIS A 430 10.67 11.96 7.08
CA HIS A 430 11.16 13.12 7.83
C HIS A 430 10.09 14.05 8.38
N THR A 431 8.79 13.76 8.19
CA THR A 431 7.71 14.68 8.55
C THR A 431 7.47 14.80 10.06
N GLN A 432 7.89 13.82 10.87
CA GLN A 432 7.83 13.89 12.34
C GLN A 432 9.16 13.50 13.01
N PRO A 433 9.65 14.25 14.01
CA PRO A 433 10.87 13.91 14.75
C PRO A 433 10.78 12.53 15.43
N ALA A 434 9.63 12.16 16.00
CA ALA A 434 9.42 10.90 16.69
C ALA A 434 9.66 9.67 15.78
N THR A 435 9.23 9.76 14.52
CA THR A 435 9.42 8.69 13.53
C THR A 435 10.90 8.44 13.23
N ARG A 436 11.74 9.49 13.22
CA ARG A 436 13.18 9.39 12.90
C ARG A 436 13.95 8.54 13.90
N HIS A 437 13.48 8.46 15.14
CA HIS A 437 14.12 7.69 16.20
C HIS A 437 13.66 6.23 16.23
N GLN A 438 12.47 5.94 15.72
CA GLN A 438 11.84 4.62 15.83
C GLN A 438 12.03 3.75 14.59
N LEU A 439 12.12 4.35 13.40
CA LEU A 439 12.33 3.63 12.15
C LEU A 439 13.63 4.10 11.52
N LYS A 440 14.49 3.16 11.16
CA LYS A 440 15.67 3.41 10.34
C LYS A 440 15.41 2.87 8.94
N LEU A 441 15.99 3.54 7.94
CA LEU A 441 15.90 3.05 6.56
C LEU A 441 16.64 1.70 6.40
N THR A 442 17.64 1.44 7.24
CA THR A 442 18.34 0.14 7.36
C THR A 442 17.44 -1.00 7.80
N ASP A 443 16.35 -0.70 8.52
CA ASP A 443 15.38 -1.72 8.94
C ASP A 443 14.53 -2.19 7.76
N LEU A 444 14.46 -1.39 6.69
CA LEU A 444 13.72 -1.70 5.49
C LEU A 444 14.62 -2.18 4.35
N TYR A 445 15.76 -1.53 4.16
CA TYR A 445 16.73 -1.83 3.11
C TYR A 445 18.11 -1.99 3.74
N PRO A 446 18.78 -3.16 3.62
CA PRO A 446 20.04 -3.41 4.31
C PRO A 446 21.16 -2.41 4.00
N ASP A 447 21.14 -1.78 2.82
CA ASP A 447 22.11 -0.76 2.39
C ASP A 447 21.76 0.66 2.86
N GLY A 448 20.64 0.84 3.57
CA GLY A 448 20.16 2.14 4.05
C GLY A 448 19.79 3.12 2.93
N LYS A 449 19.57 2.64 1.70
CA LYS A 449 19.17 3.48 0.56
C LYS A 449 17.69 3.27 0.24
N PRO A 450 16.94 4.32 -0.12
CA PRO A 450 15.55 4.14 -0.47
C PRO A 450 15.44 3.42 -1.82
N ARG A 451 14.41 2.59 -1.97
CA ARG A 451 14.05 1.97 -3.25
C ARG A 451 12.86 2.65 -3.87
N THR A 452 12.87 2.68 -5.19
CA THR A 452 11.81 3.29 -5.99
C THR A 452 11.16 2.28 -6.93
N GLU A 453 9.95 2.60 -7.33
CA GLU A 453 9.28 2.07 -8.51
C GLU A 453 9.12 3.21 -9.52
N CYS A 454 9.10 2.85 -10.80
CA CYS A 454 8.96 3.78 -11.91
C CYS A 454 7.54 3.71 -12.48
N PHE A 455 6.99 4.85 -12.88
CA PHE A 455 5.77 4.94 -13.67
C PHE A 455 6.04 5.80 -14.91
N GLY A 456 5.36 5.46 -16.00
CA GLY A 456 5.34 6.26 -17.20
C GLY A 456 4.33 7.39 -17.06
N LEU A 457 4.67 8.57 -17.54
CA LEU A 457 3.75 9.67 -17.76
C LEU A 457 3.65 9.88 -19.27
N GLN A 458 2.58 9.37 -19.87
CA GLN A 458 2.29 9.55 -21.29
C GLN A 458 1.56 10.86 -21.50
N CYS A 459 2.14 11.82 -22.21
CA CYS A 459 1.39 12.98 -22.67
C CYS A 459 0.29 12.54 -23.64
N VAL A 460 -0.95 12.85 -23.32
CA VAL A 460 -2.14 12.52 -24.14
C VAL A 460 -2.78 13.78 -24.73
N GLY A 461 -2.48 14.96 -24.19
CA GLY A 461 -3.04 16.21 -24.68
C GLY A 461 -2.44 17.45 -24.00
N PHE A 462 -3.00 18.61 -24.34
CA PHE A 462 -2.61 19.90 -23.78
C PHE A 462 -3.85 20.81 -23.71
N ASP A 463 -4.20 21.29 -22.51
CA ASP A 463 -5.33 22.21 -22.33
C ASP A 463 -4.85 23.66 -22.56
N TRP A 464 -5.08 24.16 -23.78
CA TRP A 464 -4.70 25.51 -24.18
C TRP A 464 -5.44 26.58 -23.39
N ASP A 465 -6.71 26.37 -23.06
CA ASP A 465 -7.51 27.33 -22.30
C ASP A 465 -6.97 27.47 -20.88
N LEU A 466 -6.63 26.35 -20.24
CA LEU A 466 -5.99 26.34 -18.93
C LEU A 466 -4.63 27.03 -18.99
N TYR A 467 -3.80 26.71 -19.97
CA TYR A 467 -2.48 27.30 -20.15
C TYR A 467 -2.56 28.83 -20.28
N GLU A 468 -3.41 29.34 -21.16
CA GLU A 468 -3.60 30.77 -21.38
C GLU A 468 -4.20 31.47 -20.16
N ASP A 469 -5.16 30.84 -19.47
CA ASP A 469 -5.74 31.39 -18.23
C ASP A 469 -4.67 31.49 -17.12
N LEU A 470 -3.81 30.47 -16.95
CA LEU A 470 -2.72 30.48 -15.97
C LEU A 470 -1.66 31.53 -16.32
N ARG A 471 -1.24 31.61 -17.60
CA ARG A 471 -0.29 32.61 -18.06
C ARG A 471 -0.78 34.03 -17.87
N ARG A 472 -2.05 34.29 -18.18
CA ARG A 472 -2.66 35.61 -18.00
C ARG A 472 -2.63 36.03 -16.54
N LYS A 473 -2.97 35.12 -15.62
CA LYS A 473 -2.89 35.37 -14.17
C LYS A 473 -1.46 35.64 -13.71
N PHE A 474 -0.49 34.88 -14.23
CA PHE A 474 0.92 35.06 -13.89
C PHE A 474 1.47 36.40 -14.39
N LYS A 475 1.18 36.80 -15.64
CA LYS A 475 1.60 38.10 -16.20
C LYS A 475 0.91 39.29 -15.54
N ALA A 476 -0.34 39.12 -15.13
CA ALA A 476 -1.12 40.18 -14.47
C ALA A 476 -0.69 40.43 -13.02
N ALA A 477 0.04 39.50 -12.40
CA ALA A 477 0.58 39.70 -11.07
C ALA A 477 1.65 40.82 -11.15
N PRO A 478 1.45 41.99 -10.51
CA PRO A 478 2.49 43.00 -10.46
C PRO A 478 3.74 42.37 -9.82
N PRO A 479 4.95 42.66 -10.32
CA PRO A 479 6.16 42.15 -9.70
C PRO A 479 6.11 42.52 -8.23
N LEU A 480 6.02 41.50 -7.36
CA LEU A 480 5.99 41.71 -5.92
C LEU A 480 7.18 42.62 -5.60
N PRO A 481 6.96 43.78 -4.94
CA PRO A 481 8.04 44.70 -4.63
C PRO A 481 9.13 43.89 -3.96
N ARG A 482 10.31 43.80 -4.61
CA ARG A 482 11.46 43.06 -4.11
C ARG A 482 11.67 43.58 -2.70
N ALA A 483 11.37 42.75 -1.69
CA ALA A 483 11.29 43.20 -0.30
C ALA A 483 12.55 44.02 -0.01
N LEU A 484 12.37 45.32 0.25
CA LEU A 484 13.49 46.21 0.53
C LEU A 484 14.33 45.52 1.61
N PRO A 485 15.66 45.44 1.46
CA PRO A 485 16.51 44.73 2.40
C PRO A 485 16.14 45.19 3.80
N ALA A 486 15.72 44.23 4.63
CA ALA A 486 15.27 44.52 5.99
C ALA A 486 16.34 45.42 6.64
N PRO A 487 15.97 46.57 7.24
CA PRO A 487 16.93 47.47 7.84
C PRO A 487 17.79 46.66 8.80
N ALA A 488 19.11 46.70 8.57
CA ALA A 488 20.07 45.91 9.33
C ALA A 488 19.77 46.08 10.82
N PRO A 489 19.65 44.97 11.59
CA PRO A 489 19.31 45.05 13.01
C PRO A 489 20.32 45.97 13.70
N HIS A 490 19.80 47.04 14.27
CA HIS A 490 20.51 48.17 14.86
C HIS A 490 21.89 47.80 15.42
N ALA A 491 22.93 48.35 14.79
CA ALA A 491 24.26 48.43 15.37
C ALA A 491 24.15 49.07 16.77
N LYS A 492 24.48 48.28 17.80
CA LYS A 492 24.44 48.72 19.19
C LYS A 492 25.30 49.99 19.35
N PRO A 493 24.79 51.06 19.98
CA PRO A 493 25.59 52.24 20.26
C PRO A 493 26.72 51.91 21.24
N LYS A 494 27.94 52.32 20.91
CA LYS A 494 29.12 52.23 21.79
C LYS A 494 28.90 53.13 23.01
N SER A 495 28.45 52.56 24.12
CA SER A 495 28.43 53.22 25.43
C SER A 495 29.84 53.25 26.02
N LYS A 496 30.44 54.44 26.07
CA LYS A 496 31.59 54.75 26.91
C LYS A 496 31.05 55.05 28.32
N TYR A 497 31.31 54.17 29.29
CA TYR A 497 31.24 54.54 30.71
C TYR A 497 32.55 54.19 31.41
N LYS A 498 33.19 55.25 31.90
CA LYS A 498 34.40 55.27 32.74
C LYS A 498 33.93 55.63 34.16
N GLY A 499 34.33 54.86 35.17
CA GLY A 499 34.12 55.16 36.60
C GLY A 499 33.89 53.86 37.38
N LYS A 500 34.91 53.19 37.92
CA LYS A 500 35.65 53.41 39.18
C LYS A 500 34.80 53.30 40.46
N ALA A 501 35.26 52.36 41.30
CA ALA A 501 35.07 52.19 42.75
C ALA A 501 33.69 51.68 43.21
N LYS A 502 33.55 50.85 44.26
CA LYS A 502 34.46 50.10 45.14
C LYS A 502 33.59 49.10 45.93
N ALA A 503 34.20 48.00 46.35
CA ALA A 503 33.96 47.22 47.56
C ALA A 503 32.54 46.68 47.89
N GLY A 504 32.46 45.34 47.93
CA GLY A 504 31.93 44.62 49.08
C GLY A 504 30.41 44.52 49.22
N THR A 505 29.88 43.30 49.17
CA THR A 505 29.29 42.60 50.33
C THR A 505 28.44 41.42 49.84
N THR A 506 28.78 40.24 50.34
CA THR A 506 28.07 38.97 50.17
C THR A 506 26.83 38.95 51.05
N ILE A 507 25.60 38.85 50.51
CA ILE A 507 24.41 38.44 51.28
C ILE A 507 23.50 37.52 50.45
N LYS A 508 23.25 36.35 51.04
CA LYS A 508 22.26 35.30 50.66
C LYS A 508 20.81 35.76 50.95
N LYS A 509 19.84 35.03 50.35
CA LYS A 509 18.40 34.80 50.74
C LYS A 509 17.43 35.42 49.74
N ARG A 510 16.61 34.64 49.01
CA ARG A 510 15.45 33.76 49.32
C ARG A 510 14.17 34.42 48.79
N LEU A 511 13.43 33.62 48.03
CA LEU A 511 11.97 33.44 48.01
C LEU A 511 11.04 34.55 47.47
N HIS A 512 10.20 34.06 46.54
CA HIS A 512 8.80 34.36 46.25
C HIS A 512 8.38 35.79 45.87
N GLY A 513 7.73 35.89 44.71
CA GLY A 513 6.95 37.05 44.31
C GLY A 513 6.44 36.93 42.88
N SER A 514 5.53 35.99 42.63
CA SER A 514 4.76 35.92 41.39
C SER A 514 3.80 37.12 41.37
N THR A 515 4.14 38.15 40.61
CA THR A 515 3.27 39.30 40.32
C THR A 515 2.28 38.95 39.21
N SER A 516 1.01 38.90 39.59
CA SER A 516 -0.14 38.94 38.70
C SER A 516 -0.27 40.30 38.03
N LEU A 517 -0.53 40.30 36.72
CA LEU A 517 -1.01 41.45 35.96
C LEU A 517 -2.52 41.28 35.66
N PRO A 518 -3.31 42.36 35.66
CA PRO A 518 -4.76 42.28 35.55
C PRO A 518 -5.22 42.17 34.09
N LEU A 519 -6.12 41.21 33.83
CA LEU A 519 -6.89 41.13 32.58
C LEU A 519 -8.18 41.95 32.72
N SER A 520 -8.45 42.74 31.68
CA SER A 520 -9.62 43.58 31.48
C SER A 520 -10.94 42.79 31.40
N PRO A 521 -12.09 43.46 31.67
CA PRO A 521 -13.40 42.80 31.75
C PRO A 521 -14.14 42.84 30.41
N GLY A 522 -14.84 41.77 30.06
CA GLY A 522 -15.78 41.82 28.94
C GLY A 522 -16.28 40.49 28.38
N ALA A 523 -17.05 39.72 29.15
CA ALA A 523 -17.90 38.68 28.57
C ALA A 523 -19.22 38.58 29.34
N ARG A 524 -20.28 39.09 28.73
CA ARG A 524 -21.66 39.01 29.20
C ARG A 524 -22.13 37.55 29.22
N ALA A 525 -22.54 37.09 30.40
CA ALA A 525 -23.24 35.84 30.60
C ALA A 525 -24.59 35.84 29.87
N ARG A 526 -24.81 34.87 28.98
CA ARG A 526 -26.15 34.41 28.60
C ARG A 526 -26.50 33.21 29.47
N LYS A 527 -27.51 33.41 30.33
CA LYS A 527 -28.18 32.35 31.10
C LYS A 527 -28.85 31.38 30.11
N ALA A 528 -28.44 30.12 30.12
CA ALA A 528 -29.23 29.02 29.59
C ALA A 528 -30.02 28.42 30.76
N SER A 529 -31.35 28.52 30.68
CA SER A 529 -32.29 27.89 31.60
C SER A 529 -32.33 26.38 31.33
N LEU A 530 -31.86 25.59 32.29
CA LEU A 530 -32.15 24.16 32.37
C LEU A 530 -33.62 23.98 32.76
N GLY A 531 -34.46 23.65 31.77
CA GLY A 531 -35.82 23.19 31.98
C GLY A 531 -35.82 21.69 32.18
N SER A 532 -35.96 21.26 33.43
CA SER A 532 -36.32 19.90 33.82
C SER A 532 -37.80 19.63 33.48
N GLY A 533 -38.07 18.62 32.65
CA GLY A 533 -39.40 18.10 32.34
C GLY A 533 -39.47 16.58 32.50
N PRO A 534 -40.64 16.00 32.80
CA PRO A 534 -40.76 14.80 33.62
C PRO A 534 -40.77 13.47 32.84
N LEU A 535 -40.27 12.43 33.50
CA LEU A 535 -40.30 11.03 33.11
C LEU A 535 -41.74 10.51 32.97
N GLY A 536 -42.17 10.32 31.72
CA GLY A 536 -43.36 9.55 31.37
C GLY A 536 -43.03 8.05 31.30
N LYS A 537 -43.72 7.27 32.12
CA LYS A 537 -43.75 5.80 32.10
C LYS A 537 -44.37 5.31 30.80
N THR A 538 -43.75 4.35 30.13
CA THR A 538 -44.40 3.55 29.08
C THR A 538 -44.29 2.07 29.42
N ASP A 539 -45.46 1.44 29.40
CA ASP A 539 -45.75 0.07 29.79
C ASP A 539 -45.00 -0.98 28.98
N ARG A 540 -44.61 -2.04 29.70
CA ARG A 540 -44.25 -3.35 29.16
C ARG A 540 -45.48 -3.96 28.51
N THR A 541 -45.48 -4.10 27.20
CA THR A 541 -46.35 -5.05 26.50
C THR A 541 -45.54 -6.27 26.09
N VAL A 542 -45.80 -7.38 26.77
CA VAL A 542 -45.38 -8.73 26.39
C VAL A 542 -46.25 -9.15 25.21
N LEU A 543 -45.64 -9.43 24.05
CA LEU A 543 -46.32 -10.12 22.95
C LEU A 543 -45.63 -11.45 22.68
N ALA A 544 -46.48 -12.47 22.72
CA ALA A 544 -46.18 -13.88 22.66
C ALA A 544 -45.76 -14.34 21.26
N SER A 545 -44.84 -15.30 21.24
CA SER A 545 -44.52 -16.13 20.08
C SER A 545 -45.72 -16.96 19.65
N PRO A 546 -45.98 -17.14 18.33
CA PRO A 546 -46.84 -18.21 17.88
C PRO A 546 -46.02 -19.48 17.61
N MET A 547 -46.35 -20.54 18.35
CA MET A 547 -46.17 -21.92 17.93
C MET A 547 -47.38 -22.37 17.09
N ARG A 548 -47.10 -22.91 15.90
CA ARG A 548 -47.81 -23.96 15.13
C ARG A 548 -47.20 -23.92 13.72
N GLY A 549 -46.70 -24.98 13.11
CA GLY A 549 -47.13 -26.38 13.13
C GLY A 549 -47.55 -26.71 11.70
N GLY A 550 -46.87 -27.65 11.05
CA GLY A 550 -47.21 -28.06 9.68
C GLY A 550 -46.16 -28.93 9.01
N GLY A 551 -46.12 -30.21 9.38
CA GLY A 551 -45.36 -31.22 8.65
C GLY A 551 -46.00 -31.50 7.29
N GLY A 552 -45.16 -31.54 6.26
CA GLY A 552 -45.51 -32.02 4.93
C GLY A 552 -44.44 -32.98 4.43
N ARG A 553 -44.67 -34.28 4.64
CA ARG A 553 -43.99 -35.36 3.90
C ARG A 553 -44.48 -35.29 2.45
N VAL A 554 -43.55 -35.26 1.49
CA VAL A 554 -43.82 -35.73 0.13
C VAL A 554 -42.79 -36.80 -0.20
N ARG A 555 -43.28 -38.03 -0.42
CA ARG A 555 -42.56 -39.13 -1.05
C ARG A 555 -42.71 -39.02 -2.56
N GLY A 556 -41.59 -39.25 -3.25
CA GLY A 556 -41.40 -39.85 -4.56
C GLY A 556 -42.50 -39.83 -5.63
N ARG A 557 -42.11 -39.38 -6.82
CA ARG A 557 -41.82 -40.30 -7.92
C ARG A 557 -40.49 -39.94 -8.56
#